data_AF-A0A7J7DT19-F1
#
_entry.id   AF-A0A7J7DT19-F1
#
_cell.length_a   1.000
_cell.length_b   1.000
_cell.length_c   1.000
_cell.angle_alpha   90.00
_cell.angle_beta   90.00
_cell.angle_gamma   90.00
#
_symmetry.space_group_name_H-M   'P 1'
#
loop_
_entity.id
_entity.type
_entity.pdbx_description
1 polymer ?
#
loop_
_entity_poly.entity_id
_entity_poly.type
_entity_poly.pdbx_seq_one_letter_code
_entity_poly.pdbx_strand_id
1 'polypeptide(L)'
;MPALSNSLYVCIKAMELQRSVQLATYVLTLLMSSFRLFSLVSAVSGSGTATYEQYPYHFSGCHGFHDSDGDLRKMAKATEEIWDNGEVCGKKFIVLCIDGRDGDSSPCNHLNAYVTVKIMGYCENCKGAFVLTEEAYARIANTNFRRPIRVAYAE
;
A
#
# COMPACT_ATOMS: atom_id res chain seq x y z
N MET A 1 -74.70 0.60 7.69
CA MET A 1 -73.54 0.76 6.81
C MET A 1 -72.29 1.18 7.63
N PRO A 2 -71.54 0.25 8.26
CA PRO A 2 -70.30 0.59 8.99
C PRO A 2 -69.00 0.01 8.38
N ALA A 3 -69.09 -0.84 7.34
CA ALA A 3 -67.93 -1.57 6.81
C ALA A 3 -66.91 -0.70 6.06
N LEU A 4 -67.33 0.41 5.46
CA LEU A 4 -66.47 1.31 4.66
C LEU A 4 -65.52 2.16 5.52
N SER A 5 -65.91 2.50 6.75
CA SER A 5 -65.12 3.30 7.69
C SER A 5 -63.87 2.54 8.18
N ASN A 6 -64.05 1.29 8.59
CA ASN A 6 -62.96 0.46 9.10
C ASN A 6 -61.94 0.11 8.01
N SER A 7 -62.39 -0.15 6.78
CA SER A 7 -61.50 -0.45 5.65
C SER A 7 -60.62 0.74 5.27
N LEU A 8 -61.17 1.96 5.29
CA LEU A 8 -60.43 3.18 4.96
C LEU A 8 -59.38 3.52 6.03
N TYR A 9 -59.72 3.35 7.30
CA TYR A 9 -58.81 3.57 8.43
C TYR A 9 -57.61 2.61 8.42
N VAL A 10 -57.85 1.33 8.11
CA VAL A 10 -56.78 0.32 7.96
C VAL A 10 -55.83 0.71 6.82
N CYS A 11 -56.36 1.17 5.68
CA CYS A 11 -55.53 1.62 4.56
C CYS A 11 -54.70 2.87 4.90
N ILE A 12 -55.27 3.88 5.57
CA ILE A 12 -54.54 5.10 5.93
C ILE A 12 -53.37 4.78 6.89
N LYS A 13 -53.61 3.96 7.93
CA LYS A 13 -52.54 3.51 8.83
C LYS A 13 -51.48 2.66 8.12
N ALA A 14 -51.88 1.80 7.18
CA ALA A 14 -50.93 1.03 6.38
C ALA A 14 -50.08 1.94 5.48
N MET A 15 -50.66 2.99 4.89
CA MET A 15 -49.94 3.98 4.08
C MET A 15 -48.97 4.84 4.92
N GLU A 16 -49.35 5.25 6.13
CA GLU A 16 -48.46 5.96 7.06
C GLU A 16 -47.30 5.06 7.53
N LEU A 17 -47.59 3.80 7.87
CA LEU A 17 -46.58 2.82 8.25
C LEU A 17 -45.63 2.52 7.09
N GLN A 18 -46.14 2.41 5.85
CA GLN A 18 -45.30 2.25 4.67
C GLN A 18 -44.40 3.46 4.44
N ARG A 19 -44.89 4.69 4.65
CA ARG A 19 -44.06 5.91 4.52
C ARG A 19 -42.94 5.95 5.55
N SER A 20 -43.21 5.58 6.81
CA SER A 20 -42.20 5.47 7.87
C SER A 20 -41.16 4.39 7.57
N VAL A 21 -41.58 3.23 7.05
CA VAL A 21 -40.68 2.14 6.63
C VAL A 21 -39.80 2.57 5.46
N GLN A 22 -40.36 3.23 4.45
CA GLN A 22 -39.61 3.73 3.28
C GLN A 22 -38.54 4.76 3.67
N LEU A 23 -38.89 5.71 4.55
CA LEU A 23 -37.94 6.70 5.07
C LEU A 23 -36.81 6.04 5.88
N ALA A 24 -37.14 5.08 6.75
CA ALA A 24 -36.15 4.33 7.52
C ALA A 24 -35.21 3.52 6.62
N THR A 25 -35.73 2.87 5.58
CA THR A 25 -34.90 2.13 4.61
C THR A 25 -33.97 3.04 3.82
N TYR A 26 -34.42 4.25 3.44
CA TYR A 26 -33.60 5.21 2.70
C TYR A 26 -32.48 5.81 3.57
N VAL A 27 -32.76 6.09 4.84
CA VAL A 27 -31.74 6.54 5.80
C VAL A 27 -30.70 5.44 6.03
N LEU A 28 -31.13 4.19 6.17
CA LEU A 28 -30.23 3.06 6.38
C LEU A 28 -29.34 2.79 5.15
N THR A 29 -29.87 2.92 3.93
CA THR A 29 -29.06 2.76 2.70
C THR A 29 -28.05 3.90 2.53
N LEU A 30 -28.41 5.14 2.86
CA LEU A 30 -27.47 6.29 2.85
C LEU A 30 -26.34 6.10 3.87
N LEU A 31 -26.65 5.63 5.08
CA LEU A 31 -25.67 5.36 6.13
C LEU A 31 -24.72 4.19 5.77
N MET A 32 -25.21 3.16 5.08
CA MET A 32 -24.35 2.06 4.62
C MET A 32 -23.51 2.46 3.39
N SER A 33 -24.03 3.32 2.51
CA SER A 33 -23.33 3.79 1.30
C SER A 33 -22.10 4.64 1.64
N SER A 34 -22.17 5.49 2.65
CA SER A 34 -21.03 6.29 3.11
C SER A 34 -19.88 5.44 3.66
N PHE A 35 -20.18 4.26 4.22
CA PHE A 35 -19.18 3.33 4.76
C PHE A 35 -18.41 2.55 3.67
N ARG A 36 -18.94 2.47 2.44
CA ARG A 36 -18.30 1.74 1.32
C ARG A 36 -17.26 2.57 0.57
N LEU A 37 -17.31 3.90 0.68
CA LEU A 37 -16.39 4.80 -0.03
C LEU A 37 -14.98 4.85 0.59
N PHE A 38 -14.79 4.30 1.79
CA PHE A 38 -13.48 4.28 2.46
C PHE A 38 -12.56 3.13 2.04
N SER A 39 -13.04 2.14 1.29
CA SER A 39 -12.26 0.92 0.98
C SER A 39 -11.38 1.01 -0.28
N LEU A 40 -11.27 2.17 -0.92
CA LEU A 40 -10.55 2.34 -2.19
C LEU A 40 -9.30 3.22 -2.13
N VAL A 41 -8.79 3.55 -0.93
CA VAL A 41 -7.42 4.08 -0.82
C VAL A 41 -6.47 2.95 -1.21
N SER A 42 -5.94 3.02 -2.43
CA SER A 42 -4.73 2.30 -2.82
C SER A 42 -3.65 2.67 -1.82
N ALA A 43 -3.37 1.79 -0.87
CA ALA A 43 -2.45 2.05 0.22
C ALA A 43 -1.01 2.10 -0.33
N VAL A 44 -0.61 3.24 -0.88
CA VAL A 44 0.80 3.64 -0.81
C VAL A 44 1.10 3.75 0.68
N SER A 45 1.85 2.80 1.21
CA SER A 45 2.32 2.83 2.60
C SER A 45 3.24 4.02 2.84
N GLY A 46 3.96 4.47 1.80
CA GLY A 46 4.76 5.68 1.86
C GLY A 46 5.53 6.01 0.59
N SER A 47 6.30 7.09 0.65
CA SER A 47 7.26 7.47 -0.38
C SER A 47 8.59 7.84 0.27
N GLY A 48 9.68 7.60 -0.41
CA GLY A 48 11.02 7.88 0.10
C GLY A 48 12.06 7.82 -1.02
N THR A 49 13.30 7.54 -0.66
CA THR A 49 14.34 7.25 -1.65
C THR A 49 14.88 5.83 -1.51
N ALA A 50 15.38 5.27 -2.61
CA ALA A 50 16.06 4.00 -2.60
C ALA A 50 17.45 4.14 -3.22
N THR A 51 18.41 3.44 -2.64
CA THR A 51 19.72 3.17 -3.24
C THR A 51 19.87 1.67 -3.46
N TYR A 52 21.02 1.26 -4.00
CA TYR A 52 21.37 -0.14 -4.08
C TYR A 52 22.77 -0.39 -3.56
N GLU A 53 23.00 -1.62 -3.14
CA GLU A 53 24.33 -2.15 -2.85
C GLU A 53 24.66 -3.31 -3.79
N GLN A 54 25.94 -3.53 -4.02
CA GLN A 54 26.46 -4.62 -4.84
C GLN A 54 26.85 -5.80 -3.96
N TYR A 55 26.94 -6.97 -4.56
CA TYR A 55 27.42 -8.18 -3.88
C TYR A 55 28.84 -7.99 -3.29
N PRO A 56 29.17 -8.54 -2.11
CA PRO A 56 28.35 -9.42 -1.26
C PRO A 56 27.33 -8.67 -0.39
N TYR A 57 26.09 -9.16 -0.38
CA TYR A 57 25.02 -8.59 0.43
C TYR A 57 25.21 -8.90 1.91
N HIS A 58 25.10 -7.87 2.75
CA HIS A 58 25.21 -8.00 4.19
C HIS A 58 23.88 -7.63 4.85
N PHE A 59 23.16 -8.65 5.30
CA PHE A 59 21.90 -8.50 6.03
C PHE A 59 22.13 -8.67 7.53
N SER A 60 21.82 -7.64 8.30
CA SER A 60 21.87 -7.61 9.77
C SER A 60 20.60 -7.00 10.33
N GLY A 61 20.27 -7.26 11.60
CA GLY A 61 19.11 -6.66 12.28
C GLY A 61 17.83 -7.51 12.23
N CYS A 62 17.60 -8.29 11.18
CA CYS A 62 16.50 -9.26 11.15
C CYS A 62 16.95 -10.63 11.66
N HIS A 63 16.48 -11.05 12.83
CA HIS A 63 16.81 -12.35 13.43
C HIS A 63 15.83 -13.44 12.96
N GLY A 64 16.35 -14.63 12.59
CA GLY A 64 15.53 -15.79 12.23
C GLY A 64 14.87 -15.72 10.84
N PHE A 65 15.13 -14.66 10.08
CA PHE A 65 14.70 -14.55 8.69
C PHE A 65 15.80 -15.07 7.78
N HIS A 66 15.58 -16.27 7.26
CA HIS A 66 16.45 -16.89 6.28
C HIS A 66 15.88 -16.76 4.88
N ASP A 67 16.76 -16.92 3.91
CA ASP A 67 16.51 -17.01 2.48
C ASP A 67 15.80 -18.30 2.05
N SER A 68 14.86 -18.77 2.85
CA SER A 68 14.16 -20.03 2.62
C SER A 68 13.35 -20.08 1.31
N ASP A 69 13.07 -18.91 0.70
CA ASP A 69 12.36 -18.77 -0.58
C ASP A 69 13.27 -18.56 -1.81
N GLY A 70 14.60 -18.51 -1.63
CA GLY A 70 15.56 -18.76 -2.71
C GLY A 70 15.91 -17.65 -3.71
N ASP A 71 15.50 -16.39 -3.51
CA ASP A 71 15.94 -15.28 -4.38
C ASP A 71 16.61 -14.14 -3.59
N LEU A 72 17.85 -14.38 -3.15
CA LEU A 72 18.77 -13.37 -2.57
C LEU A 72 18.84 -12.08 -3.39
N ARG A 73 18.44 -12.14 -4.67
CA ARG A 73 18.55 -11.03 -5.62
C ARG A 73 17.41 -10.03 -5.53
N LYS A 74 16.32 -10.32 -4.81
CA LYS A 74 15.17 -9.41 -4.63
C LYS A 74 14.94 -9.05 -3.18
N MET A 75 15.96 -8.45 -2.58
CA MET A 75 15.98 -8.13 -1.17
C MET A 75 16.25 -6.66 -0.93
N ALA A 76 15.93 -6.23 0.28
CA ALA A 76 16.19 -4.89 0.73
C ALA A 76 16.58 -4.86 2.21
N LYS A 77 17.38 -3.86 2.56
CA LYS A 77 17.49 -3.38 3.93
C LYS A 77 16.54 -2.21 4.10
N ALA A 78 15.82 -2.22 5.20
CA ALA A 78 15.14 -1.05 5.71
C ALA A 78 16.16 -0.09 6.33
N THR A 79 15.91 1.20 6.21
CA THR A 79 16.64 2.25 6.94
C THR A 79 15.80 2.72 8.12
N GLU A 80 16.31 3.68 8.89
CA GLU A 80 15.57 4.31 9.99
C GLU A 80 14.18 4.83 9.60
N GLU A 81 13.98 5.25 8.34
CA GLU A 81 12.69 5.78 7.88
C GLU A 81 11.55 4.75 7.95
N ILE A 82 11.85 3.45 7.82
CA ILE A 82 10.85 2.38 7.76
C ILE A 82 11.18 1.17 8.64
N TRP A 83 12.28 1.19 9.40
CA TRP A 83 12.75 0.02 10.14
C TRP A 83 11.76 -0.43 11.21
N ASP A 84 11.07 0.51 11.84
CA ASP A 84 10.03 0.27 12.86
C ASP A 84 10.45 -0.78 13.90
N ASN A 85 11.66 -0.60 14.45
CA ASN A 85 12.26 -1.50 15.44
C ASN A 85 12.27 -2.99 15.02
N GLY A 86 12.35 -3.27 13.72
CA GLY A 86 12.38 -4.62 13.15
C GLY A 86 11.01 -5.22 12.84
N GLU A 87 9.89 -4.50 13.05
CA GLU A 87 8.56 -4.99 12.67
C GLU A 87 8.44 -5.24 11.16
N VAL A 88 9.27 -4.59 10.35
CA VAL A 88 9.29 -4.81 8.89
C VAL A 88 10.05 -6.06 8.44
N CYS A 89 10.75 -6.75 9.34
CA CYS A 89 11.52 -7.93 8.97
C CYS A 89 10.66 -9.03 8.35
N GLY A 90 11.12 -9.57 7.23
CA GLY A 90 10.44 -10.64 6.50
C GLY A 90 9.21 -10.20 5.70
N LYS A 91 8.73 -8.97 5.89
CA LYS A 91 7.65 -8.40 5.10
C LYS A 91 8.10 -8.16 3.66
N LYS A 92 7.14 -8.20 2.74
CA LYS A 92 7.37 -7.87 1.33
C LYS A 92 6.88 -6.45 1.11
N PHE A 93 7.56 -5.74 0.21
CA PHE A 93 7.16 -4.42 -0.23
C PHE A 93 7.18 -4.39 -1.76
N ILE A 94 6.14 -3.82 -2.36
CA ILE A 94 6.17 -3.36 -3.75
C ILE A 94 6.84 -2.00 -3.74
N VAL A 95 7.99 -1.89 -4.42
CA VAL A 95 8.76 -0.65 -4.56
C VAL A 95 8.62 -0.17 -6.00
N LEU A 96 8.04 1.02 -6.17
CA LEU A 96 7.77 1.67 -7.46
C LEU A 96 8.73 2.83 -7.67
N CYS A 97 9.46 2.85 -8.78
CA CYS A 97 10.26 4.02 -9.18
C CYS A 97 9.33 5.13 -9.67
N ILE A 98 9.36 6.28 -9.00
CA ILE A 98 8.50 7.43 -9.37
C ILE A 98 9.25 8.48 -10.18
N ASP A 99 10.56 8.67 -9.91
CA ASP A 99 11.52 9.50 -10.66
C ASP A 99 12.73 9.82 -9.73
N GLY A 100 13.95 9.90 -10.27
CA GLY A 100 15.13 10.29 -9.49
C GLY A 100 15.57 11.70 -9.86
N ARG A 101 16.12 12.41 -8.87
CA ARG A 101 16.47 13.82 -9.01
C ARG A 101 17.72 13.94 -9.91
N ASP A 102 17.57 14.26 -11.20
CA ASP A 102 18.48 15.07 -12.06
C ASP A 102 18.17 14.98 -13.57
N GLY A 103 17.72 16.09 -14.19
CA GLY A 103 17.81 16.33 -15.65
C GLY A 103 16.84 15.57 -16.57
N ASP A 104 17.17 15.55 -17.88
CA ASP A 104 16.34 15.01 -18.98
C ASP A 104 16.35 13.47 -19.09
N SER A 105 17.16 12.77 -18.28
CA SER A 105 17.23 11.31 -18.26
C SER A 105 16.58 10.76 -16.99
N SER A 106 15.36 10.23 -17.12
CA SER A 106 14.71 9.54 -15.99
C SER A 106 15.56 8.33 -15.59
N PRO A 107 15.88 8.16 -14.30
CA PRO A 107 16.63 6.99 -13.84
C PRO A 107 15.77 5.72 -13.78
N CYS A 108 14.44 5.85 -13.84
CA CYS A 108 13.54 4.69 -13.92
C CYS A 108 13.65 4.04 -15.31
N ASN A 109 13.65 2.70 -15.37
CA ASN A 109 13.79 1.98 -16.64
C ASN A 109 12.62 2.19 -17.61
N HIS A 110 11.42 2.39 -17.07
CA HIS A 110 10.18 2.66 -17.81
C HIS A 110 9.12 3.25 -16.85
N LEU A 111 8.02 3.76 -17.42
CA LEU A 111 6.89 4.23 -16.63
C LEU A 111 6.33 3.09 -15.78
N ASN A 112 6.13 3.35 -14.49
CA ASN A 112 5.61 2.39 -13.51
C ASN A 112 6.52 1.16 -13.28
N ALA A 113 7.84 1.29 -13.42
CA ALA A 113 8.76 0.20 -13.11
C ALA A 113 8.73 -0.13 -11.60
N TYR A 114 8.41 -1.38 -11.26
CA TYR A 114 8.30 -1.84 -9.87
C TYR A 114 9.02 -3.16 -9.62
N VAL A 115 9.34 -3.42 -8.35
CA VAL A 115 9.89 -4.69 -7.88
C VAL A 115 9.31 -5.03 -6.52
N THR A 116 9.00 -6.30 -6.30
CA THR A 116 8.66 -6.80 -4.96
C THR A 116 9.93 -7.26 -4.27
N VAL A 117 10.21 -6.72 -3.09
CA VAL A 117 11.40 -7.04 -2.28
C VAL A 117 10.98 -7.52 -0.91
N LYS A 118 11.77 -8.44 -0.33
CA LYS A 118 11.63 -8.85 1.06
C LYS A 118 12.63 -8.07 1.92
N ILE A 119 12.18 -7.54 3.06
CA ILE A 119 13.09 -6.90 4.02
C ILE A 119 13.85 -7.98 4.78
N MET A 120 15.17 -7.94 4.65
CA MET A 120 16.06 -8.96 5.21
C MET A 120 17.07 -8.36 6.18
N GLY A 121 17.16 -7.04 6.27
CA GLY A 121 18.01 -6.39 7.26
C GLY A 121 17.72 -4.92 7.46
N TYR A 122 18.59 -4.31 8.25
CA TYR A 122 18.58 -2.91 8.65
C TYR A 122 19.90 -2.24 8.26
N CYS A 123 19.82 -1.00 7.80
CA CYS A 123 20.97 -0.12 7.64
C CYS A 123 20.84 1.16 8.47
N GLU A 124 21.60 1.22 9.56
CA GLU A 124 21.63 2.35 10.51
C GLU A 124 22.18 3.64 9.89
N ASN A 125 23.22 3.54 9.05
CA ASN A 125 23.92 4.71 8.49
C ASN A 125 23.54 5.00 7.03
N CYS A 126 22.36 4.54 6.59
CA CYS A 126 21.85 4.78 5.25
C CYS A 126 20.76 5.85 5.24
N LYS A 127 20.59 6.52 4.10
CA LYS A 127 19.54 7.52 3.88
C LYS A 127 18.45 6.95 2.96
N GLY A 128 17.26 7.53 3.01
CA GLY A 128 16.11 7.05 2.24
C GLY A 128 15.38 5.96 2.99
N ALA A 129 14.50 5.23 2.29
CA ALA A 129 13.67 4.17 2.84
C ALA A 129 14.29 2.78 2.67
N PHE A 130 14.92 2.52 1.52
CA PHE A 130 15.46 1.20 1.20
C PHE A 130 16.89 1.24 0.68
N VAL A 131 17.68 0.25 1.07
CA VAL A 131 18.86 -0.18 0.31
C VAL A 131 18.51 -1.50 -0.37
N LEU A 132 18.30 -1.45 -1.67
CA LEU A 132 17.97 -2.60 -2.49
C LEU A 132 19.23 -3.42 -2.83
N THR A 133 19.07 -4.71 -3.10
CA THR A 133 20.11 -5.44 -3.85
C THR A 133 20.23 -4.87 -5.26
N GLU A 134 21.42 -4.94 -5.87
CA GLU A 134 21.66 -4.44 -7.21
C GLU A 134 20.67 -5.04 -8.23
N GLU A 135 20.36 -6.33 -8.14
CA GLU A 135 19.42 -6.95 -9.07
C GLU A 135 17.97 -6.51 -8.84
N ALA A 136 17.57 -6.17 -7.61
CA ALA A 136 16.25 -5.61 -7.32
C ALA A 136 16.13 -4.20 -7.90
N TYR A 137 17.14 -3.37 -7.65
CA TYR A 137 17.23 -2.02 -8.18
C TYR A 137 17.24 -2.02 -9.71
N ALA A 138 18.00 -2.91 -10.34
CA ALA A 138 18.08 -3.04 -11.80
C ALA A 138 16.73 -3.38 -12.46
N ARG A 139 15.74 -3.87 -11.71
CA ARG A 139 14.36 -4.03 -12.22
C ARG A 139 13.64 -2.70 -12.41
N ILE A 140 13.93 -1.71 -11.56
CA ILE A 140 13.19 -0.45 -11.52
C ILE A 140 13.97 0.74 -12.07
N ALA A 141 15.30 0.72 -12.00
CA ALA A 141 16.14 1.83 -12.39
C ALA A 141 17.49 1.41 -12.98
N ASN A 142 18.12 2.32 -13.71
CA ASN A 142 19.43 2.14 -14.32
C ASN A 142 20.53 2.14 -13.25
N THR A 143 21.28 1.05 -13.12
CA THR A 143 22.34 0.90 -12.11
C THR A 143 23.52 1.87 -12.31
N ASN A 144 23.70 2.45 -13.50
CA ASN A 144 24.70 3.51 -13.71
C ASN A 144 24.34 4.80 -12.95
N PHE A 145 23.07 4.96 -12.58
CA PHE A 145 22.62 6.04 -11.71
C PHE A 145 22.89 5.69 -10.25
N ARG A 146 23.96 6.27 -9.70
CA ARG A 146 24.42 6.00 -8.32
C ARG A 146 23.79 6.91 -7.24
N ARG A 147 22.99 7.91 -7.63
CA ARG A 147 22.29 8.77 -6.68
C ARG A 147 20.99 8.10 -6.22
N PRO A 148 20.44 8.46 -5.05
CA PRO A 148 19.15 7.93 -4.61
C PRO A 148 18.04 8.28 -5.61
N ILE A 149 17.24 7.28 -5.99
CA ILE A 149 16.01 7.47 -6.77
C ILE A 149 14.84 7.69 -5.83
N ARG A 150 13.81 8.46 -6.22
CA ARG A 150 12.58 8.49 -5.43
C ARG A 150 11.75 7.27 -5.74
N VAL A 151 11.15 6.71 -4.69
CA VAL A 151 10.28 5.55 -4.77
C VAL A 151 8.99 5.79 -4.00
N ALA A 152 7.91 5.19 -4.49
CA ALA A 152 6.71 4.94 -3.69
C ALA A 152 6.72 3.46 -3.30
N TYR A 153 6.13 3.12 -2.15
CA TYR A 153 6.11 1.74 -1.69
C TYR A 153 4.84 1.39 -0.93
N ALA A 154 4.51 0.10 -0.97
CA ALA A 154 3.39 -0.51 -0.26
C ALA A 154 3.81 -1.89 0.25
N GLU A 155 3.31 -2.30 1.42
CA GLU A 155 3.51 -3.65 1.98
C GLU A 155 2.66 -4.70 1.23
#